data_AF-A0A9D8N5G1-F1
#
_entry.id   AF-A0A9D8N5G1-F1
#
_cell.length_a   1.000
_cell.length_b   1.000
_cell.length_c   1.000
_cell.angle_alpha   90.00
_cell.angle_beta   90.00
_cell.angle_gamma   90.00
#
_symmetry.space_group_name_H-M   'P 1'
#
loop_
_entity.id
_entity.type
_entity.pdbx_description
1 polymer ?
#
loop_
_entity_poly.entity_id
_entity_poly.type
_entity_poly.pdbx_seq_one_letter_code
_entity_poly.pdbx_strand_id
1 'polypeptide(L)'
;MQGETAIIGNGDSVLAFKAGGVDAYPAGDAAKARELLRKLAKTYKVVFITEDLAAELDDLISRMNEQPYPVIVPIPSENGASGYAGQKLIRHMERALGVDILFNKEER
;
A
#
# COMPACT_ATOMS: atom_id res chain seq x y z
N MET A 1 2.89 -13.34 18.64
CA MET A 1 1.86 -12.30 18.87
C MET A 1 1.33 -11.95 17.51
N GLN A 2 0.05 -12.15 17.20
CA GLN A 2 -0.51 -11.64 15.94
C GLN A 2 -0.59 -10.12 16.09
N GLY A 3 0.20 -9.39 15.30
CA GLY A 3 0.17 -7.93 15.31
C GLY A 3 -1.16 -7.42 14.74
N GLU A 4 -1.56 -6.18 15.07
CA GLU A 4 -2.67 -5.52 14.35
C GLU A 4 -2.29 -5.11 12.91
N THR A 5 -0.97 -5.13 12.63
CA THR A 5 -0.38 -4.58 11.42
C THR A 5 0.56 -5.58 10.74
N ALA A 6 0.47 -5.65 9.42
CA ALA A 6 1.36 -6.45 8.57
C ALA A 6 2.01 -5.60 7.48
N ILE A 7 3.10 -6.10 6.90
CA ILE A 7 3.76 -5.50 5.73
C ILE A 7 4.01 -6.56 4.66
N ILE A 8 3.70 -6.22 3.41
CA ILE A 8 4.05 -6.96 2.20
C ILE A 8 5.06 -6.12 1.42
N GLY A 9 6.14 -6.71 0.95
CA GLY A 9 7.02 -6.00 0.03
C GLY A 9 8.00 -6.89 -0.71
N ASN A 10 8.67 -6.26 -1.66
CA ASN A 10 9.70 -6.88 -2.48
C ASN A 10 10.97 -7.17 -1.67
N GLY A 11 11.55 -8.35 -1.90
CA GLY A 11 12.82 -8.75 -1.29
C GLY A 11 12.75 -9.04 0.22
N ASP A 12 13.92 -9.31 0.80
CA ASP A 12 14.04 -9.66 2.23
C ASP A 12 14.16 -8.43 3.14
N SER A 13 14.31 -7.23 2.58
CA SER A 13 14.45 -5.97 3.35
C SER A 13 13.23 -5.67 4.23
N VAL A 14 12.04 -6.14 3.85
CA VAL A 14 10.83 -6.03 4.68
C VAL A 14 10.91 -6.80 5.99
N LEU A 15 11.78 -7.80 6.12
CA LEU A 15 11.92 -8.58 7.34
C LEU A 15 12.43 -7.73 8.51
N ALA A 16 13.12 -6.62 8.24
CA ALA A 16 13.58 -5.68 9.26
C ALA A 16 12.42 -5.10 10.10
N PHE A 17 11.23 -4.96 9.51
CA PHE A 17 10.03 -4.44 10.20
C PHE A 17 9.52 -5.36 11.31
N LYS A 18 9.92 -6.64 11.34
CA LYS A 18 9.62 -7.55 12.46
C LYS A 18 10.22 -7.06 13.77
N ALA A 19 11.38 -6.41 13.73
CA ALA A 19 12.00 -5.81 14.92
C ALA A 19 11.14 -4.68 15.51
N GLY A 20 10.32 -4.02 14.68
CA GLY A 20 9.36 -2.99 15.08
C GLY A 20 7.98 -3.52 15.44
N GLY A 21 7.78 -4.84 15.53
CA GLY A 21 6.50 -5.46 15.89
C GLY A 21 5.47 -5.54 14.75
N VAL A 22 5.90 -5.35 13.50
CA VAL A 22 5.05 -5.53 12.31
C VAL A 22 5.30 -6.91 11.71
N ASP A 23 4.23 -7.65 11.43
CA ASP A 23 4.34 -8.97 10.80
C ASP A 23 4.73 -8.80 9.32
N ALA A 24 5.97 -9.20 8.98
CA ALA A 24 6.51 -9.02 7.63
C ALA A 24 6.40 -10.27 6.74
N TYR A 25 5.94 -10.05 5.52
CA TYR A 25 5.67 -11.07 4.49
C TYR A 25 6.34 -10.68 3.16
N PRO A 26 7.52 -11.22 2.84
CA PRO A 26 8.18 -10.95 1.57
C PRO A 26 7.44 -11.60 0.39
N ALA A 27 7.19 -10.82 -0.65
CA ALA A 27 6.59 -11.25 -1.90
C ALA A 27 7.57 -11.00 -3.06
N GLY A 28 7.82 -12.02 -3.89
CA GLY A 28 8.74 -11.90 -5.03
C GLY A 28 8.05 -11.47 -6.33
N ASP A 29 6.72 -11.46 -6.35
CA ASP A 29 5.91 -11.12 -7.51
C ASP A 29 4.49 -10.69 -7.07
N ALA A 30 3.75 -10.10 -8.02
CA ALA A 30 2.37 -9.68 -7.83
C ALA A 30 1.41 -10.84 -7.50
N ALA A 31 1.63 -12.05 -8.03
CA ALA A 31 0.75 -13.18 -7.79
C ALA A 31 0.76 -13.59 -6.31
N LYS A 32 1.95 -13.74 -5.74
CA LYS A 32 2.17 -14.02 -4.32
C LYS A 32 1.70 -12.86 -3.44
N ALA A 33 1.99 -11.61 -3.84
CA ALA A 33 1.50 -10.43 -3.12
C ALA A 33 -0.03 -10.41 -3.05
N ARG A 34 -0.72 -10.79 -4.14
CA ARG A 34 -2.18 -10.82 -4.22
C ARG A 34 -2.78 -11.87 -3.30
N GLU A 35 -2.18 -13.06 -3.25
CA GLU A 35 -2.58 -14.11 -2.32
C GLU A 35 -2.40 -13.67 -0.86
N LEU A 36 -1.23 -13.13 -0.53
CA LEU A 36 -0.92 -12.61 0.80
C LEU A 36 -1.91 -11.52 1.20
N LEU A 37 -2.13 -10.51 0.36
CA LEU A 37 -3.04 -9.41 0.66
C LEU A 37 -4.46 -9.91 0.97
N ARG A 38 -4.99 -10.88 0.19
CA ARG A 38 -6.30 -11.49 0.47
C ARG A 38 -6.36 -12.24 1.80
N LYS A 39 -5.27 -12.90 2.19
CA LYS A 39 -5.17 -13.61 3.45
C LYS A 39 -5.09 -12.63 4.61
N LEU A 40 -4.18 -11.66 4.54
CA LEU A 40 -3.90 -10.70 5.60
C LEU A 40 -5.08 -9.74 5.82
N ALA A 41 -5.83 -9.39 4.77
CA ALA A 41 -7.02 -8.57 4.85
C ALA A 41 -8.12 -9.12 5.79
N LYS A 42 -8.12 -10.43 6.08
CA LYS A 42 -9.10 -11.06 6.97
C LYS A 42 -8.72 -10.99 8.45
N THR A 43 -7.44 -10.75 8.75
CA THR A 43 -6.90 -10.90 10.11
C THR A 43 -6.23 -9.64 10.63
N TYR A 44 -5.72 -8.78 9.75
CA TYR A 44 -5.02 -7.55 10.09
C TYR A 44 -5.91 -6.33 9.84
N LYS A 45 -5.75 -5.30 10.67
CA LYS A 45 -6.45 -4.01 10.51
C LYS A 45 -5.72 -3.09 9.54
N VAL A 46 -4.39 -3.14 9.55
CA VAL A 46 -3.52 -2.32 8.69
C VAL A 46 -2.57 -3.22 7.93
N VAL A 47 -2.46 -3.02 6.62
CA VAL A 47 -1.52 -3.73 5.76
C VAL A 47 -0.71 -2.71 4.97
N PHE A 48 0.58 -2.61 5.30
CA PHE A 48 1.53 -1.90 4.47
C PHE A 48 1.89 -2.75 3.25
N ILE A 49 2.03 -2.10 2.09
CA ILE A 49 2.46 -2.76 0.86
C ILE A 49 3.43 -1.86 0.11
N THR A 50 4.50 -2.41 -0.45
CA THR A 50 5.39 -1.59 -1.29
C THR A 50 4.65 -1.07 -2.52
N GLU A 51 4.95 0.16 -2.93
CA GLU A 51 4.21 0.86 -3.96
C GLU A 51 4.22 0.16 -5.32
N ASP A 52 5.34 -0.49 -5.68
CA ASP A 52 5.50 -1.29 -6.88
C ASP A 52 4.48 -2.45 -6.93
N LEU A 53 4.40 -3.25 -5.86
CA LEU A 53 3.39 -4.30 -5.74
C LEU A 53 1.97 -3.71 -5.66
N ALA A 54 1.79 -2.58 -4.98
CA ALA A 54 0.49 -1.93 -4.88
C ALA A 54 -0.05 -1.50 -6.25
N ALA A 55 0.83 -0.99 -7.13
CA ALA A 55 0.48 -0.62 -8.49
C ALA A 55 -0.01 -1.82 -9.31
N GLU A 56 0.62 -2.99 -9.18
CA GLU A 56 0.21 -4.22 -9.85
C GLU A 56 -1.11 -4.79 -9.31
N LEU A 57 -1.46 -4.47 -8.06
CA LEU A 57 -2.65 -4.95 -7.34
C LEU A 57 -3.77 -3.91 -7.25
N ASP A 58 -3.73 -2.84 -8.05
CA ASP A 58 -4.64 -1.71 -7.94
C ASP A 58 -6.13 -2.10 -7.97
N ASP A 59 -6.47 -3.09 -8.80
CA ASP A 59 -7.84 -3.61 -8.94
C ASP A 59 -8.37 -4.25 -7.65
N LEU A 60 -7.48 -4.87 -6.87
CA LEU A 60 -7.81 -5.51 -5.61
C LEU A 60 -7.87 -4.48 -4.49
N ILE A 61 -6.89 -3.58 -4.43
CA ILE A 61 -6.82 -2.52 -3.42
C ILE A 61 -8.02 -1.59 -3.54
N SER A 62 -8.38 -1.19 -4.77
CA SER A 62 -9.54 -0.34 -5.02
C SER A 62 -10.84 -0.95 -4.52
N ARG A 63 -11.02 -2.28 -4.65
CA ARG A 63 -12.19 -2.99 -4.10
C ARG A 63 -12.15 -3.08 -2.58
N MET A 64 -10.98 -3.29 -1.98
CA MET A 64 -10.84 -3.36 -0.53
C MET A 64 -11.09 -1.99 0.12
N ASN A 65 -10.75 -0.90 -0.55
CA ASN A 65 -11.01 0.48 -0.10
C ASN A 65 -12.51 0.85 -0.05
N GLU A 66 -13.40 0.00 -0.56
CA GLU A 66 -14.85 0.17 -0.38
C GLU A 66 -15.30 -0.24 1.04
N GLN A 67 -14.45 -0.93 1.79
CA GLN A 67 -14.69 -1.32 3.18
C GLN A 67 -13.77 -0.54 4.13
N PRO A 68 -14.20 -0.31 5.38
CA PRO A 68 -13.38 0.40 6.36
C PRO A 68 -12.11 -0.35 6.77
N TYR A 69 -12.09 -1.68 6.62
CA TYR A 69 -10.94 -2.52 6.90
C TYR A 69 -10.74 -3.58 5.80
N PRO A 70 -9.50 -3.99 5.54
CA PRO A 70 -8.26 -3.46 6.13
C PRO A 70 -7.89 -2.08 5.57
N VAL A 71 -7.16 -1.27 6.34
CA VAL A 71 -6.49 -0.07 5.82
C VAL A 71 -5.24 -0.49 5.07
N ILE A 72 -5.18 -0.22 3.77
CA ILE A 72 -4.04 -0.54 2.91
C ILE A 72 -3.20 0.71 2.70
N VAL A 73 -1.93 0.65 3.08
CA VAL A 73 -1.02 1.80 3.02
C VAL A 73 0.16 1.48 2.10
N PRO A 74 0.20 2.09 0.89
CA PRO A 74 1.36 1.98 0.02
C PRO A 74 2.57 2.70 0.62
N ILE A 75 3.75 2.09 0.58
CA ILE A 75 5.02 2.68 1.03
C ILE A 75 6.10 2.53 -0.07
N PRO A 76 7.10 3.42 -0.14
CA PRO A 76 8.23 3.24 -1.06
C PRO A 76 8.93 1.90 -0.84
N SER A 77 9.45 1.31 -1.93
CA SER A 77 10.33 0.14 -1.83
C SER A 77 11.79 0.57 -1.70
N GLU A 78 12.70 -0.40 -1.58
CA GLU A 78 14.15 -0.14 -1.59
C GLU A 78 14.64 0.54 -2.88
N ASN A 79 13.89 0.41 -3.97
CA ASN A 79 14.17 1.07 -5.26
C ASN A 79 13.60 2.50 -5.34
N GLY A 80 12.97 2.99 -4.26
CA GLY A 80 12.34 4.30 -4.19
C GLY A 80 10.81 4.27 -4.35
N ALA A 81 10.22 5.45 -4.52
CA ALA A 81 8.79 5.60 -4.76
C ALA A 81 8.45 5.39 -6.24
N SER A 82 7.42 4.61 -6.54
CA SER A 82 6.94 4.39 -7.91
C SER A 82 6.09 5.56 -8.43
N GLY A 83 5.60 6.41 -7.52
CA GLY A 83 4.63 7.46 -7.81
C GLY A 83 3.17 7.00 -7.74
N TYR A 84 2.92 5.71 -7.49
CA TYR A 84 1.58 5.13 -7.33
C TYR A 84 0.76 5.87 -6.27
N ALA A 85 1.33 6.05 -5.07
CA ALA A 85 0.63 6.71 -3.97
C ALA A 85 0.27 8.17 -4.30
N GLY A 86 1.23 8.90 -4.88
CA GLY A 86 1.02 10.29 -5.31
C GLY A 86 -0.10 10.43 -6.34
N GLN A 87 -0.08 9.59 -7.38
CA GLN A 87 -1.14 9.60 -8.41
C GLN A 87 -2.52 9.23 -7.86
N LYS A 88 -2.58 8.34 -6.86
CA LYS A 88 -3.85 8.01 -6.18
C LYS A 88 -4.38 9.18 -5.37
N LEU A 89 -3.52 9.88 -4.64
CA LEU A 89 -3.89 11.09 -3.89
C LEU A 89 -4.46 12.16 -4.83
N ILE A 90 -3.77 12.47 -5.92
CA ILE A 90 -4.25 13.46 -6.93
C ILE A 90 -5.63 13.06 -7.45
N ARG A 91 -5.80 11.82 -7.92
CA ARG A 91 -7.10 11.35 -8.42
C ARG A 91 -8.22 11.40 -7.37
N HIS A 92 -7.90 11.10 -6.11
CA HIS A 92 -8.88 11.19 -5.04
C HIS A 92 -9.29 12.64 -4.77
N MET A 93 -8.35 13.60 -4.86
CA MET A 93 -8.64 15.03 -4.76
C MET A 93 -9.49 15.53 -5.92
N GLU A 94 -9.11 15.22 -7.15
CA GLU A 94 -9.90 15.59 -8.34
C GLU A 94 -11.33 15.06 -8.24
N ARG A 95 -11.49 13.80 -7.81
CA ARG A 95 -12.81 13.19 -7.64
C ARG A 95 -13.62 13.83 -6.51
N ALA A 96 -12.98 14.24 -5.41
CA ALA A 96 -13.67 14.77 -4.23
C ALA A 96 -13.94 16.28 -4.31
N LEU A 97 -13.03 17.04 -4.89
CA LEU A 97 -13.00 18.51 -4.87
C LEU A 97 -13.05 19.14 -6.27
N GLY A 98 -12.87 18.35 -7.34
CA GLY A 98 -12.81 18.84 -8.71
C GLY A 98 -11.48 19.50 -9.10
N VAL A 99 -10.51 19.53 -8.19
CA VAL A 99 -9.21 20.19 -8.36
C VAL A 99 -8.11 19.45 -7.62
N ASP A 100 -6.88 19.53 -8.14
CA ASP A 100 -5.67 19.25 -7.38
C ASP A 100 -5.29 20.50 -6.55
N ILE A 101 -5.22 20.34 -5.23
CA ILE A 101 -4.81 21.39 -4.29
C ILE A 101 -3.40 21.20 -3.74
N LEU A 102 -2.79 20.04 -3.97
CA LEU A 102 -1.48 19.68 -3.43
C LEU A 102 -0.34 20.21 -4.30
N PHE A 103 -0.46 20.06 -5.62
CA PHE A 103 0.65 20.36 -6.55
C PHE A 103 0.42 21.63 -7.38
N ASN A 104 -0.69 22.32 -7.19
CA ASN A 104 -1.08 23.50 -7.96
C ASN A 104 -0.53 24.84 -7.38
N LYS A 105 0.57 24.81 -6.62
CA LYS A 105 1.14 25.99 -5.93
C LYS A 105 2.49 26.49 -6.46
N GLU A 106 3.06 25.90 -7.52
CA GLU A 106 4.39 26.29 -8.01
C GLU A 106 4.42 27.06 -9.35
N GLU A 107 3.30 27.55 -9.87
CA GLU A 107 3.28 28.40 -11.09
C GLU A 107 2.88 29.87 -10.83
N ARG A 108 3.33 30.47 -9.73
CA ARG A 108 3.26 31.93 -9.56
C ARG A 108 4.52 32.55 -8.99
#